data_AF-A0A260A658-F1
#
_entry.id   AF-A0A260A658-F1
#
_cell.length_a   1.000
_cell.length_b   1.000
_cell.length_c   1.000
_cell.angle_alpha   90.00
_cell.angle_beta   90.00
_cell.angle_gamma   90.00
#
_symmetry.space_group_name_H-M   'P 1'
#
loop_
_entity.id
_entity.type
_entity.pdbx_description
1 polymer ?
#
loop_
_entity_poly.entity_id
_entity_poly.type
_entity_poly.pdbx_seq_one_letter_code
_entity_poly.pdbx_strand_id
1 'polypeptide(L)'
;MTARDEPKSGNEQRRAALASARLAAIDVAHLDTREVEDLAVGREIDEALAAGTTLSDVARSIGYTEAVASDLLSKFRELRDILAARNEIPLF
;
A
#
# COMPACT_ATOMS: atom_id res chain seq x y z
N MET A 1 -45.18 3.35 7.39
CA MET A 1 -44.15 3.16 8.42
C MET A 1 -42.89 2.69 7.69
N THR A 2 -41.98 3.60 7.39
CA THR A 2 -40.81 3.37 6.52
C THR A 2 -39.56 3.20 7.39
N ALA A 3 -39.03 1.98 7.49
CA ALA A 3 -37.68 1.73 7.99
C ALA A 3 -36.76 1.58 6.79
N ARG A 4 -35.87 2.56 6.60
CA ARG A 4 -34.79 2.53 5.62
C ARG A 4 -33.68 1.64 6.17
N ASP A 5 -33.42 0.52 5.49
CA ASP A 5 -32.18 -0.24 5.57
C ASP A 5 -31.11 0.57 4.80
N GLU A 6 -30.15 1.16 5.51
CA GLU A 6 -28.95 1.79 4.92
C GLU A 6 -27.69 0.99 5.30
N PRO A 7 -26.66 0.99 4.44
CA PRO A 7 -25.88 -0.20 4.14
C PRO A 7 -24.67 -0.39 5.06
N LYS A 8 -24.37 -1.66 5.39
CA LYS A 8 -23.13 -2.12 6.05
C LYS A 8 -21.82 -1.66 5.36
N SER A 9 -21.90 -1.15 4.13
CA SER A 9 -20.78 -0.73 3.28
C SER A 9 -19.97 0.45 3.84
N GLY A 10 -20.59 1.37 4.59
CA GLY A 10 -19.88 2.58 5.06
C GLY A 10 -18.86 2.31 6.18
N ASN A 11 -19.03 1.22 6.94
CA ASN A 11 -18.20 0.93 8.11
C ASN A 11 -16.90 0.22 7.72
N GLU A 12 -16.94 -0.67 6.71
CA GLU A 12 -15.74 -1.25 6.10
C GLU A 12 -14.91 -0.20 5.37
N GLN A 13 -15.55 0.70 4.64
CA GLN A 13 -14.83 1.75 3.92
C GLN A 13 -14.20 2.78 4.88
N ARG A 14 -14.88 3.11 5.98
CA ARG A 14 -14.28 3.90 7.07
C ARG A 14 -13.17 3.14 7.78
N ARG A 15 -13.30 1.83 8.03
CA ARG A 15 -12.22 1.01 8.58
C ARG A 15 -11.02 0.92 7.65
N ALA A 16 -11.23 0.71 6.36
CA ALA A 16 -10.18 0.67 5.36
C ALA A 16 -9.49 2.04 5.26
N ALA A 17 -10.25 3.13 5.18
CA ALA A 17 -9.70 4.48 5.15
C ALA A 17 -8.94 4.83 6.45
N LEU A 18 -9.44 4.39 7.61
CA LEU A 18 -8.82 4.64 8.91
C LEU A 18 -7.61 3.72 9.16
N ALA A 19 -7.60 2.50 8.60
CA ALA A 19 -6.45 1.62 8.55
C ALA A 19 -5.38 2.18 7.60
N SER A 20 -5.75 2.64 6.41
CA SER A 20 -4.88 3.36 5.47
C SER A 20 -4.32 4.65 6.09
N ALA A 21 -5.13 5.41 6.83
CA ALA A 21 -4.69 6.63 7.51
C ALA A 21 -3.80 6.36 8.74
N ARG A 22 -4.04 5.26 9.48
CA ARG A 22 -3.16 4.82 10.57
C ARG A 22 -1.81 4.32 10.05
N LEU A 23 -1.82 3.58 8.93
CA LEU A 23 -0.63 3.27 8.14
C LEU A 23 0.15 4.55 7.81
N ALA A 24 -0.55 5.58 7.32
CA ALA A 24 0.07 6.82 6.85
C ALA A 24 0.63 7.72 7.97
N ALA A 25 0.18 7.59 9.22
CA ALA A 25 0.57 8.51 10.29
C ALA A 25 1.62 7.94 11.25
N ILE A 26 1.59 6.64 11.53
CA ILE A 26 2.49 6.02 12.52
C ILE A 26 3.73 5.44 11.84
N ASP A 27 3.61 4.89 10.63
CA ASP A 27 4.75 4.29 9.94
C ASP A 27 5.61 5.35 9.20
N VAL A 28 5.02 6.48 8.81
CA VAL A 28 5.74 7.60 8.16
C VAL A 28 6.60 8.41 9.14
N ALA A 29 6.31 8.37 10.44
CA ALA A 29 7.07 9.15 11.43
C ALA A 29 8.52 8.68 11.61
N HIS A 30 8.86 7.47 11.16
CA HIS A 30 10.21 6.90 11.22
C HIS A 30 10.89 6.71 9.86
N LEU A 31 10.17 6.97 8.76
CA LEU A 31 10.71 6.85 7.40
C LEU A 31 11.29 8.18 6.96
N ASP A 32 12.54 8.17 6.51
CA ASP A 32 13.14 9.34 5.87
C ASP A 32 12.34 9.72 4.60
N THR A 33 12.32 10.99 4.20
CA THR A 33 11.56 11.46 3.02
C THR A 33 11.88 10.66 1.76
N ARG A 34 13.14 10.22 1.61
CA ARG A 34 13.56 9.35 0.50
C ARG A 34 12.97 7.95 0.57
N GLU A 35 12.82 7.39 1.76
CA GLU A 35 12.21 6.07 1.92
C GLU A 35 10.71 6.12 1.62
N VAL A 36 10.04 7.23 1.94
CA VAL A 36 8.63 7.46 1.55
C VAL A 36 8.48 7.56 0.04
N GLU A 37 9.40 8.27 -0.63
CA GLU A 37 9.45 8.35 -2.10
C GLU A 37 9.68 6.97 -2.73
N ASP A 38 10.64 6.19 -2.22
CA ASP A 38 10.94 4.83 -2.66
C ASP A 38 9.73 3.89 -2.50
N LEU A 39 8.98 4.02 -1.40
CA LEU A 39 7.75 3.27 -1.15
C LEU A 39 6.61 3.67 -2.09
N ALA A 40 6.48 4.95 -2.42
CA ALA A 40 5.49 5.42 -3.40
C ALA A 40 5.77 4.82 -4.78
N VAL A 41 7.04 4.78 -5.19
CA VAL A 41 7.47 4.13 -6.43
C VAL A 41 7.20 2.61 -6.37
N GLY A 42 7.52 1.95 -5.25
CA GLY A 42 7.24 0.52 -5.06
C GLY A 42 5.74 0.18 -5.18
N ARG A 43 4.86 1.05 -4.68
CA ARG A 43 3.40 0.93 -4.85
C ARG A 43 2.97 1.09 -6.30
N GLU A 44 3.48 2.10 -7.00
CA GLU A 44 3.17 2.33 -8.42
C GLU A 44 3.57 1.13 -9.28
N ILE A 45 4.72 0.51 -8.96
CA ILE A 45 5.17 -0.74 -9.60
C ILE A 45 4.20 -1.88 -9.32
N ASP A 46 3.78 -2.10 -8.07
CA ASP A 46 2.85 -3.19 -7.72
C ASP A 46 1.48 -3.03 -8.40
N GLU A 47 0.96 -1.80 -8.49
CA GLU A 47 -0.29 -1.48 -9.20
C GLU A 47 -0.19 -1.72 -10.71
N ALA A 48 0.91 -1.29 -11.33
CA ALA A 48 1.14 -1.50 -12.75
C ALA A 48 1.30 -3.00 -13.10
N LEU A 49 1.95 -3.78 -12.22
CA LEU A 49 2.02 -5.23 -12.35
C LEU A 49 0.64 -5.88 -12.20
N ALA A 50 -0.17 -5.43 -11.24
CA ALA A 50 -1.55 -5.93 -11.06
C ALA A 50 -2.45 -5.60 -12.28
N ALA A 51 -2.18 -4.50 -12.98
CA ALA A 51 -2.83 -4.13 -14.23
C ALA A 51 -2.34 -4.95 -15.45
N GLY A 52 -1.35 -5.83 -15.28
CA GLY A 52 -0.82 -6.70 -16.33
C GLY A 52 0.38 -6.12 -17.09
N THR A 53 0.99 -5.05 -16.60
CA THR A 53 2.22 -4.47 -17.17
C THR A 53 3.43 -5.31 -16.76
N THR A 54 4.49 -5.33 -17.58
CA THR A 54 5.74 -6.01 -17.21
C THR A 54 6.61 -5.11 -16.31
N LEU A 55 7.39 -5.73 -15.41
CA LEU A 55 8.30 -4.98 -14.53
C LEU A 55 9.31 -4.14 -15.33
N SER A 56 9.82 -4.69 -16.45
CA SER A 56 10.78 -4.00 -17.32
C SER A 56 10.18 -2.75 -17.97
N ASP A 57 8.91 -2.79 -18.38
CA ASP A 57 8.23 -1.63 -18.98
C ASP A 57 7.98 -0.53 -17.96
N VAL A 58 7.54 -0.91 -16.76
CA VAL A 58 7.34 0.04 -15.66
C VAL A 58 8.66 0.66 -15.25
N ALA A 59 9.70 -0.14 -15.02
CA ALA A 59 11.04 0.32 -14.68
C ALA A 59 11.57 1.34 -15.70
N ARG A 60 11.39 1.06 -17.00
CA ARG A 60 11.76 2.00 -18.07
C ARG A 60 10.96 3.29 -18.01
N SER A 61 9.66 3.22 -17.75
CA SER A 61 8.77 4.39 -17.67
C SER A 61 9.16 5.36 -16.56
N ILE A 62 9.59 4.83 -15.41
CA ILE A 62 10.02 5.60 -14.23
C ILE A 62 11.51 5.96 -14.25
N GLY A 63 12.26 5.52 -15.26
CA GLY A 63 13.69 5.82 -15.41
C GLY A 63 14.63 4.99 -14.53
N TYR A 64 14.15 3.88 -13.97
CA TYR A 64 14.95 2.95 -13.16
C TYR A 64 15.40 1.73 -13.97
N THR A 65 16.44 1.07 -13.46
CA THR A 65 16.77 -0.28 -13.93
C THR A 65 15.77 -1.28 -13.37
N GLU A 66 15.58 -2.39 -14.07
CA GLU A 66 14.70 -3.46 -13.60
C GLU A 66 15.11 -4.00 -12.22
N ALA A 67 16.42 -4.07 -11.94
CA ALA A 67 16.93 -4.46 -10.62
C ALA A 67 16.52 -3.48 -9.52
N VAL A 68 16.58 -2.17 -9.78
CA VAL A 68 16.14 -1.14 -8.81
C VAL A 68 14.62 -1.20 -8.63
N ALA A 69 13.85 -1.35 -9.70
CA ALA A 69 12.40 -1.51 -9.61
C ALA A 69 12.01 -2.76 -8.80
N SER A 70 12.74 -3.87 -8.97
CA SER A 70 12.53 -5.09 -8.18
C SER A 70 12.86 -4.89 -6.70
N ASP A 71 13.92 -4.14 -6.37
CA ASP A 71 14.28 -3.82 -4.99
C ASP A 71 13.22 -2.95 -4.31
N LEU A 72 12.76 -1.90 -4.99
CA LEU A 72 11.69 -1.01 -4.53
C LEU A 72 10.37 -1.76 -4.32
N LEU A 73 10.02 -2.64 -5.25
CA LEU A 73 8.84 -3.50 -5.12
C LEU A 73 8.96 -4.46 -3.92
N SER A 74 10.15 -5.02 -3.68
CA SER A 74 10.39 -5.94 -2.56
C SER A 74 10.25 -5.22 -1.23
N LYS A 75 10.84 -4.04 -1.09
CA LYS A 75 10.70 -3.18 0.11
C LYS A 75 9.24 -2.82 0.38
N PHE A 76 8.49 -2.44 -0.66
CA PHE A 76 7.06 -2.15 -0.53
C PHE A 76 6.27 -3.36 -0.04
N ARG A 77 6.53 -4.56 -0.58
CA ARG A 77 5.86 -5.79 -0.16
C ARG A 77 6.22 -6.19 1.26
N GLU A 78 7.48 -6.09 1.65
CA GLU A 78 7.92 -6.37 3.02
C GLU A 78 7.22 -5.43 4.01
N LEU A 79 7.15 -4.13 3.71
CA LEU A 79 6.41 -3.19 4.55
C LEU A 79 4.92 -3.56 4.60
N ARG A 80 4.29 -3.85 3.46
CA ARG A 80 2.89 -4.27 3.41
C ARG A 80 2.64 -5.53 4.24
N ASP A 81 3.53 -6.51 4.18
CA ASP A 81 3.40 -7.77 4.90
C ASP A 81 3.63 -7.58 6.41
N ILE A 82 4.59 -6.72 6.83
CA ILE A 82 4.76 -6.30 8.22
C ILE A 82 3.49 -5.63 8.75
N LEU A 83 2.86 -4.77 7.93
CA LEU A 83 1.65 -4.06 8.30
C LEU A 83 0.43 -4.98 8.34
N ALA A 84 0.33 -5.92 7.40
CA ALA A 84 -0.67 -6.97 7.41
C ALA A 84 -0.51 -7.81 8.69
N ALA A 85 0.71 -8.25 9.02
CA ALA A 85 1.00 -9.01 10.24
C ALA A 85 0.65 -8.23 11.52
N ARG A 86 0.89 -6.92 11.56
CA ARG A 86 0.47 -6.04 12.68
C ARG A 86 -1.05 -5.93 12.79
N ASN A 87 -1.75 -5.91 11.67
CA ASN A 87 -3.21 -5.85 11.63
C ASN A 87 -3.86 -7.23 11.87
N GLU A 88 -3.09 -8.30 11.69
CA GLU A 88 -3.42 -9.67 12.09
C GLU A 88 -3.13 -9.96 13.56
N ILE A 89 -2.46 -9.06 14.31
CA ILE A 89 -2.35 -9.19 15.77
C ILE A 89 -3.77 -9.15 16.35
N PRO A 90 -4.31 -10.28 16.82
CA PRO A 90 -5.60 -10.27 17.49
C PRO A 90 -5.40 -9.49 18.77
N LEU A 91 -6.11 -8.37 18.93
CA LEU A 91 -6.22 -7.63 20.19
C LEU A 91 -7.12 -8.41 21.16
N PHE A 92 -6.82 -9.68 21.41
CA PHE A 92 -7.50 -10.52 22.38
C PHE A 92 -6.48 -11.35 23.16
#